data_AF-A0A8J2U0L8-F1
#
_entry.id   AF-A0A8J2U0L8-F1
#
_cell.length_a   1.000
_cell.length_b   1.000
_cell.length_c   1.000
_cell.angle_alpha   90.00
_cell.angle_beta   90.00
_cell.angle_gamma   90.00
#
_symmetry.space_group_name_H-M   'P 1'
#
loop_
_entity.id
_entity.type
_entity.pdbx_description
1 polymer ?
#
loop_
_entity_poly.entity_id
_entity_poly.type
_entity_poly.pdbx_seq_one_letter_code
_entity_poly.pdbx_strand_id
1 'polypeptide(L)' 'MDTAVRLDDDVRKAAERLQQEKHISFSDAVNQLARAGAEQRGETRRFVQRSRSVGFAVDVTRVAETLESLDDEHRA' A
#
# COMPACT_ATOMS: atom_id res chain seq x y z
N MET A 1 -12.77 24.00 6.56
CA MET A 1 -11.95 24.56 5.47
C MET A 1 -12.77 24.46 4.20
N ASP A 2 -12.84 25.51 3.41
CA ASP A 2 -13.59 25.54 2.15
C ASP A 2 -12.60 25.48 0.98
N THR A 3 -12.84 24.59 0.03
CA THR A 3 -11.96 24.38 -1.13
C THR A 3 -12.78 23.86 -2.29
N ALA A 4 -12.64 24.49 -3.45
CA ALA A 4 -13.25 24.02 -4.68
C ALA A 4 -12.43 22.86 -5.25
N VAL A 5 -13.07 21.73 -5.49
CA VAL A 5 -12.48 20.54 -6.12
C VAL A 5 -13.33 20.12 -7.32
N ARG A 6 -12.69 19.64 -8.38
CA ARG A 6 -13.39 19.09 -9.55
C ARG A 6 -13.63 17.61 -9.33
N LEU A 7 -14.88 17.17 -9.50
CA LEU A 7 -15.29 15.78 -9.37
C LEU A 7 -15.63 15.22 -10.75
N ASP A 8 -15.13 14.02 -11.04
CA ASP A 8 -15.57 13.24 -12.18
C ASP A 8 -17.03 12.76 -11.97
N ASP A 9 -17.70 12.39 -13.06
CA ASP A 9 -19.14 12.11 -13.05
C ASP A 9 -19.52 10.89 -12.21
N ASP A 10 -18.65 9.90 -12.12
CA ASP A 10 -18.82 8.72 -11.27
C ASP A 10 -18.72 9.07 -9.78
N VAL A 11 -17.75 9.91 -9.40
CA VAL A 11 -17.59 10.40 -8.03
C VAL A 11 -18.80 11.25 -7.60
N ARG A 12 -19.33 12.08 -8.51
CA ARG A 12 -20.54 12.87 -8.24
C ARG A 12 -21.75 11.98 -7.96
N LYS A 13 -21.98 10.95 -8.78
CA LYS A 13 -23.06 9.97 -8.57
C LYS A 13 -22.92 9.21 -7.26
N ALA A 14 -21.70 8.85 -6.88
CA ALA A 14 -21.44 8.18 -5.61
C ALA A 14 -21.80 9.08 -4.40
N ALA A 15 -21.47 10.37 -4.47
CA ALA A 15 -21.83 11.34 -3.44
C ALA A 15 -23.34 11.62 -3.38
N GLU A 16 -24.01 11.73 -4.54
CA GLU A 16 -25.48 11.89 -4.62
C GLU A 16 -26.21 10.70 -4.01
N ARG A 17 -25.77 9.47 -4.33
CA ARG A 17 -26.33 8.25 -3.72
C ARG A 17 -26.19 8.28 -2.20
N LEU A 18 -24.99 8.63 -1.70
CA LEU A 18 -24.72 8.70 -0.27
C LEU A 18 -25.56 9.79 0.42
N GLN A 19 -25.77 10.91 -0.25
CA GLN A 19 -26.67 11.97 0.20
C GLN A 19 -28.11 11.46 0.35
N GLN A 20 -28.62 10.68 -0.61
CA GLN A 20 -29.97 10.11 -0.54
C GLN A 20 -30.09 9.07 0.58
N GLU A 21 -29.09 8.19 0.70
CA GLU A 21 -29.09 7.11 1.70
C GLU A 21 -28.97 7.61 3.14
N LYS A 22 -28.20 8.68 3.37
CA LYS A 22 -27.91 9.20 4.71
C LYS A 22 -28.60 10.52 5.03
N HIS A 23 -29.33 11.10 4.08
CA HIS A 23 -29.99 12.41 4.21
C HIS A 23 -29.02 13.53 4.67
N ILE A 24 -27.83 13.56 4.08
CA ILE A 24 -26.77 14.55 4.38
C ILE A 24 -26.54 15.53 3.24
N SER A 25 -25.83 16.63 3.50
CA SER A 25 -25.45 17.56 2.43
C SER A 25 -24.47 16.91 1.44
N PHE A 26 -24.41 17.45 0.22
CA PHE A 26 -23.48 16.95 -0.79
C PHE A 26 -22.02 17.10 -0.34
N SER A 27 -21.68 18.22 0.32
CA SER A 27 -20.34 18.46 0.88
C SER A 27 -20.01 17.43 1.98
N ASP A 28 -20.96 17.11 2.84
CA ASP A 28 -20.77 16.07 3.88
C ASP A 28 -20.59 14.69 3.26
N ALA A 29 -21.34 14.36 2.21
CA ALA A 29 -21.18 13.11 1.47
C ALA A 29 -19.78 13.00 0.84
N VAL A 30 -19.29 14.06 0.18
CA VAL A 30 -17.94 14.11 -0.38
C VAL A 30 -16.87 13.94 0.70
N ASN A 31 -17.00 14.65 1.81
CA ASN A 31 -16.06 14.55 2.93
C ASN A 31 -16.05 13.13 3.55
N GLN A 32 -17.21 12.49 3.65
CA GLN A 32 -17.31 11.12 4.14
C GLN A 32 -16.63 10.13 3.19
N LEU A 33 -16.84 10.25 1.88
CA LEU A 33 -16.15 9.41 0.88
C LEU A 33 -14.63 9.62 0.94
N ALA A 34 -14.17 10.86 1.04
CA ALA A 34 -12.75 11.18 1.15
C ALA A 34 -12.11 10.57 2.40
N ARG A 35 -12.79 10.65 3.56
CA ARG A 35 -12.31 10.03 4.81
C ARG A 35 -12.29 8.51 4.72
N ALA A 36 -13.35 7.90 4.19
CA ALA A 36 -13.40 6.46 4.01
C ALA A 36 -12.24 5.96 3.13
N GLY A 37 -11.93 6.66 2.04
CA GLY A 37 -10.78 6.36 1.19
C GLY A 37 -9.43 6.57 1.89
N ALA A 38 -9.29 7.65 2.67
CA ALA A 38 -8.05 7.93 3.41
C ALA A 38 -7.77 6.91 4.54
N GLU A 39 -8.83 6.41 5.19
CA GLU A 39 -8.77 5.34 6.20
C GLU A 39 -8.51 3.97 5.57
N GLN A 40 -8.91 3.77 4.31
CA GLN A 40 -8.58 2.60 3.50
C GLN A 40 -7.12 2.61 3.04
N ARG A 41 -6.19 2.77 3.99
CA ARG A 41 -4.84 2.22 3.81
C ARG A 41 -5.01 0.72 3.80
N GLY A 42 -5.11 0.14 2.60
CA GLY A 42 -5.13 -1.31 2.45
C GLY A 42 -4.04 -1.91 3.32
N GLU A 43 -4.32 -3.05 3.96
CA GLU A 43 -3.30 -3.77 4.71
C GLU A 43 -2.07 -3.89 3.82
N THR A 44 -1.02 -3.12 4.13
CA THR A 44 0.27 -3.31 3.51
C THR A 44 0.68 -4.69 3.98
N ARG A 45 0.42 -5.71 3.15
CA ARG A 45 0.86 -7.07 3.46
C ARG A 45 2.35 -6.96 3.70
N ARG A 46 2.76 -7.20 4.94
CA ARG A 46 4.17 -7.18 5.30
C ARG A 46 4.86 -8.14 4.34
N PHE A 47 5.90 -7.65 3.66
CA PHE A 47 6.69 -8.52 2.82
C PHE A 47 7.22 -9.68 3.68
N VAL A 48 6.87 -10.91 3.29
CA VAL A 48 7.41 -12.13 3.90
C VAL A 48 8.33 -12.75 2.86
N GLN A 49 9.64 -12.67 3.10
CA GLN A 49 10.61 -13.33 2.25
C GLN A 49 10.38 -14.84 2.33
N ARG A 50 10.14 -15.47 1.17
CA ARG A 50 10.10 -16.92 1.05
C ARG A 50 11.54 -17.43 1.01
N SER A 51 12.09 -17.79 2.16
CA SER A 51 13.40 -18.45 2.26
C SER A 51 13.21 -19.96 2.43
N ARG A 52 14.23 -20.73 2.02
CA ARG A 52 14.34 -22.17 2.27
C ARG A 52 15.72 -22.41 2.87
N SER A 53 15.80 -23.34 3.83
CA SER A 53 17.11 -23.76 4.36
C SER A 53 17.91 -24.45 3.26
N VAL A 54 19.12 -23.95 3.02
CA VAL A 54 20.08 -24.48 2.04
C VAL A 54 21.18 -25.33 2.69
N GLY A 55 21.10 -25.56 4.01
CA GLY A 55 22.01 -26.46 4.73
C GLY A 55 23.34 -25.85 5.17
N PHE A 56 23.58 -24.58 4.90
CA PHE A 56 24.76 -23.84 5.36
C PHE A 56 24.36 -22.44 5.82
N ALA A 57 25.17 -21.88 6.72
CA ALA A 57 25.03 -20.50 7.22
C ALA A 57 26.30 -19.74 6.87
N VAL A 58 26.14 -18.48 6.46
CA VAL A 58 27.26 -17.61 6.09
C VAL A 58 27.20 -16.35 6.93
N ASP A 59 28.34 -15.91 7.44
CA ASP A 59 28.44 -14.66 8.18
C ASP A 59 28.35 -13.48 7.20
N VAL A 60 27.26 -12.73 7.27
CA VAL A 60 26.99 -11.57 6.39
C VAL A 60 27.40 -10.23 6.99
N THR A 61 28.21 -10.22 8.05
CA THR A 61 28.74 -8.98 8.66
C THR A 61 29.49 -8.13 7.63
N ARG A 62 30.12 -8.77 6.64
CA ARG A 62 30.76 -8.12 5.48
C ARG A 62 30.20 -8.66 4.17
N VAL A 63 29.10 -8.07 3.72
CA VAL A 63 28.32 -8.56 2.58
C VAL A 63 29.15 -8.69 1.29
N ALA A 64 30.04 -7.73 0.98
CA ALA A 64 30.81 -7.78 -0.27
C ALA A 64 31.79 -8.98 -0.31
N GLU A 65 32.60 -9.16 0.74
CA GLU A 65 33.56 -10.28 0.88
C GLU A 65 32.84 -11.64 0.88
N THR A 66 31.65 -11.67 1.48
CA THR A 66 30.81 -12.87 1.54
C THR A 66 30.29 -13.27 0.16
N LEU A 67 29.83 -12.31 -0.62
CA LEU A 67 29.31 -12.57 -1.97
C LEU A 67 30.42 -13.04 -2.91
N GLU A 68 31.61 -12.44 -2.84
CA GLU A 68 32.77 -12.86 -3.64
C GLU A 68 33.18 -14.31 -3.33
N SER A 69 33.23 -14.68 -2.05
CA SER A 69 33.55 -16.06 -1.63
C SER A 69 32.53 -17.09 -2.14
N LEU A 70 31.24 -16.75 -2.15
CA LEU A 70 30.18 -17.64 -2.64
C LEU A 70 30.20 -17.80 -4.17
N ASP A 71 30.57 -16.76 -4.90
CA ASP A 71 30.73 -16.83 -6.36
C ASP A 71 31.93 -17.71 -6.74
N ASP A 72 33.01 -17.70 -5.97
CA ASP A 72 34.17 -18.56 -6.15
C ASP A 72 33.84 -20.04 -5.87
N GLU A 73 33.08 -20.34 -4.81
CA GLU A 73 32.59 -21.69 -4.52
C GLU A 73 31.67 -22.26 -5.62
N HIS A 74 30.91 -21.41 -6.30
CA HIS A 74 30.01 -21.84 -7.38
C HIS A 74 30.73 -22.16 -8.71
N ARG A 75 31.97 -21.67 -8.91
CA ARG A 75 32.75 -21.88 -10.14
C ARG A 75 33.73 -23.05 -10.10
N ALA A 76 33.94 -23.66 -8.93
CA ALA A 76 34.82 -24.82 -8.74
C ALA A 76 34.08 -26.15 -8.94
#